data_AF-A0A1J3HCQ7-F1
#
_entry.id   AF-A0A1J3HCQ7-F1
#
_cell.length_a   1.000
_cell.length_b   1.000
_cell.length_c   1.000
_cell.angle_alpha   90.00
_cell.angle_beta   90.00
_cell.angle_gamma   90.00
#
_symmetry.space_group_name_H-M   'P 1'
#
loop_
_entity.id
_entity.type
_entity.pdbx_description
1 polymer ?
#
loop_
_entity_poly.entity_id
_entity_poly.type
_entity_poly.pdbx_seq_one_letter_code
_entity_poly.pdbx_strand_id
1 'polypeptide(L)'
;MPLQSGSRLYRLDGLKSNSWYEVKISYSASIPAQFSLQLLRNGVTGLKLNQMRRLLNIEKLIFKTESLEEVNNKDDGLYVLVTVESEGIVAIPNFKERSFIIYNIVCEEQLLGISYSCWPVVVLVVLCLVVALILPRFLPSYLLIKDGARDR
;
A
#
# COMPACT_ATOMS: atom_id res chain seq x y z
N MET A 1 -0.03 5.55 -20.54
CA MET A 1 -1.43 5.17 -20.81
C MET A 1 -2.20 6.41 -21.21
N PRO A 2 -3.21 6.34 -22.10
CA PRO A 2 -4.04 7.49 -22.42
C PRO A 2 -4.64 8.11 -21.14
N LEU A 3 -4.61 9.44 -21.03
CA LEU A 3 -5.17 10.14 -19.87
C LEU A 3 -6.70 10.18 -19.91
N GLN A 4 -7.28 10.21 -21.11
CA GLN A 4 -8.73 10.16 -21.30
C GLN A 4 -9.18 8.71 -21.48
N SER A 5 -9.93 8.19 -20.51
CA SER A 5 -10.54 6.85 -20.54
C SER A 5 -9.53 5.73 -20.82
N GLY A 6 -8.30 5.87 -20.33
CA GLY A 6 -7.29 4.84 -20.48
C GLY A 6 -7.59 3.63 -19.60
N SER A 7 -7.37 2.43 -20.10
CA SER A 7 -7.40 1.22 -19.28
C SER A 7 -6.27 0.27 -19.66
N ARG A 8 -5.78 -0.48 -18.68
CA ARG A 8 -4.76 -1.50 -18.88
C ARG A 8 -4.93 -2.65 -17.90
N LEU A 9 -4.86 -3.87 -18.43
CA LEU A 9 -4.94 -5.10 -17.66
C LEU A 9 -3.54 -5.62 -17.37
N TYR A 10 -3.29 -5.97 -16.11
CA TYR A 10 -2.05 -6.57 -15.65
C TYR A 10 -2.34 -7.96 -15.08
N ARG A 11 -1.62 -8.98 -15.55
CA ARG A 11 -1.66 -10.32 -14.94
C ARG A 11 -0.74 -10.34 -13.73
N LEU A 12 -1.20 -10.93 -12.63
CA LEU A 12 -0.41 -11.14 -11.44
C LEU A 12 0.13 -12.57 -11.45
N ASP A 13 1.46 -12.69 -11.52
CA ASP A 13 2.14 -13.99 -11.53
C ASP A 13 3.00 -14.15 -10.27
N GLY A 14 3.28 -15.41 -9.90
CA GLY A 14 4.15 -15.72 -8.75
C GLY A 14 3.54 -15.44 -7.36
N LEU A 15 2.22 -15.33 -7.27
CA LEU A 15 1.53 -15.14 -5.99
C LEU A 15 1.58 -16.42 -5.13
N LYS A 16 1.84 -16.25 -3.84
CA LYS A 16 1.75 -17.31 -2.83
C LYS A 16 0.30 -17.49 -2.38
N SER A 17 -0.08 -18.74 -2.11
CA SER A 17 -1.41 -19.06 -1.60
C SER A 17 -1.59 -18.58 -0.17
N ASN A 18 -2.81 -18.15 0.18
CA ASN A 18 -3.18 -17.66 1.51
C ASN A 18 -2.35 -16.45 2.02
N SER A 19 -1.62 -15.77 1.13
CA SER A 19 -0.91 -14.52 1.43
C SER A 19 -1.77 -13.29 1.10
N TRP A 20 -1.51 -12.20 1.82
CA TRP A 20 -2.08 -10.89 1.51
C TRP A 20 -1.16 -10.14 0.56
N TYR A 21 -1.76 -9.42 -0.38
CA TYR A 21 -1.04 -8.62 -1.36
C TYR A 21 -1.63 -7.23 -1.43
N GLU A 22 -0.74 -6.27 -1.70
CA GLU A 22 -1.08 -4.88 -1.87
C GLU A 22 -0.56 -4.38 -3.22
N VAL A 23 -1.48 -3.90 -4.06
CA VAL A 23 -1.16 -3.25 -5.32
C VAL A 23 -1.30 -1.75 -5.16
N LYS A 24 -0.24 -1.02 -5.52
CA LYS A 24 -0.14 0.43 -5.40
C LYS A 24 0.15 1.04 -6.76
N ILE A 25 -0.46 2.18 -7.03
CA ILE A 25 -0.10 3.03 -8.18
C ILE A 25 0.42 4.37 -7.67
N SER A 26 1.51 4.83 -8.29
CA SER A 26 2.05 6.17 -8.06
C SER A 26 2.29 6.90 -9.38
N TYR A 27 1.92 8.17 -9.43
CA TYR A 27 2.07 9.05 -10.58
C TYR A 27 2.41 10.47 -10.14
N SER A 28 2.81 11.32 -11.09
CA SER A 28 3.17 12.71 -10.80
C SER A 28 1.96 13.52 -10.30
N ALA A 29 2.09 14.16 -9.13
CA ALA A 29 1.03 15.00 -8.54
C ALA A 29 0.66 16.23 -9.38
N SER A 30 1.51 16.62 -10.34
CA SER A 30 1.25 17.74 -11.26
C SER A 30 0.27 17.41 -12.40
N ILE A 31 -0.11 16.14 -12.55
CA ILE A 31 -1.06 15.70 -13.58
C ILE A 31 -2.39 15.41 -12.88
N PRO A 32 -3.47 16.12 -13.22
CA PRO A 32 -4.75 15.91 -12.56
C PRO A 32 -5.42 14.68 -13.21
N ALA A 33 -5.23 13.53 -12.56
CA ALA A 33 -5.67 12.24 -13.03
C ALA A 33 -6.21 11.42 -11.86
N GLN A 34 -7.22 10.61 -12.14
CA GLN A 34 -7.81 9.66 -11.23
C GLN A 34 -7.50 8.26 -11.75
N PHE A 35 -6.86 7.46 -10.91
CA PHE A 35 -6.71 6.03 -11.18
C PHE A 35 -7.85 5.27 -10.50
N SER A 36 -8.18 4.10 -11.03
CA SER A 36 -8.97 3.11 -10.29
C SER A 36 -8.38 1.72 -10.49
N LEU A 37 -8.43 0.91 -9.43
CA LEU A 37 -7.89 -0.44 -9.38
C LEU A 37 -9.03 -1.43 -9.15
N GLN A 38 -9.13 -2.45 -9.99
CA GLN A 38 -10.11 -3.52 -9.84
C GLN A 38 -9.42 -4.88 -9.94
N LEU A 39 -9.76 -5.76 -9.00
CA LEU A 39 -9.30 -7.15 -9.04
C LEU A 39 -10.25 -7.99 -9.89
N LEU A 40 -9.70 -8.66 -10.89
CA LEU A 40 -10.42 -9.56 -11.77
C LEU A 40 -9.91 -10.98 -11.58
N ARG A 41 -10.83 -11.93 -11.56
CA ARG A 41 -10.55 -13.36 -11.47
C ARG A 41 -11.09 -14.00 -12.74
N ASN A 42 -10.23 -14.71 -13.47
CA ASN A 42 -10.57 -15.30 -14.78
C ASN A 42 -11.17 -14.31 -15.80
N GLY A 43 -10.75 -13.03 -15.79
CA GLY A 43 -11.28 -12.01 -16.70
C GLY A 43 -12.72 -11.56 -16.42
N VAL A 44 -13.40 -12.16 -15.44
CA VAL A 44 -14.71 -11.73 -14.97
C VAL A 44 -14.50 -10.75 -13.80
N THR A 45 -15.27 -9.66 -13.79
CA THR A 45 -15.32 -8.67 -12.69
C THR A 45 -15.76 -9.30 -11.39
N GLY A 46 -14.81 -9.96 -10.72
CA GLY A 46 -15.08 -10.84 -9.59
C GLY A 46 -15.28 -10.09 -8.28
N LEU A 47 -14.59 -8.97 -8.04
CA LEU A 47 -14.65 -8.31 -6.74
C LEU A 47 -14.52 -6.80 -6.91
N LYS A 48 -15.66 -6.11 -6.84
CA LYS A 48 -15.70 -4.65 -6.63
C LYS A 48 -15.27 -4.39 -5.18
N LEU A 49 -13.97 -4.52 -4.93
CA LEU A 49 -13.39 -4.30 -3.61
C LEU A 49 -13.67 -2.86 -3.21
N ASN A 50 -14.32 -2.76 -2.05
CA ASN A 50 -14.91 -1.57 -1.48
C ASN A 50 -14.01 -0.36 -1.69
N GLN A 51 -14.50 0.63 -2.43
CA GLN A 51 -13.83 1.91 -2.65
C GLN A 51 -13.82 2.65 -1.32
N MET A 52 -12.88 2.30 -0.43
CA MET A 52 -12.66 3.04 0.80
C MET A 52 -12.34 4.49 0.44
N ARG A 53 -12.81 5.40 1.29
CA ARG A 53 -12.63 6.84 1.15
C ARG A 53 -11.15 7.17 0.89
N ARG A 54 -10.86 7.76 -0.27
CA ARG A 54 -9.50 8.23 -0.65
C ARG A 54 -9.01 9.24 0.38
N LEU A 55 -7.87 8.96 0.98
CA LEU A 55 -7.16 9.93 1.82
C LEU A 55 -6.05 10.68 1.05
N LEU A 56 -5.56 10.14 -0.08
CA LEU A 56 -4.43 10.67 -0.86
C LEU A 56 -4.60 10.40 -2.38
N ASN A 57 -3.76 11.04 -3.22
CA ASN A 57 -3.61 10.76 -4.65
C ASN A 57 -2.83 9.45 -4.91
N ILE A 58 -3.13 8.41 -4.15
CA ILE A 58 -2.54 7.09 -4.26
C ILE A 58 -3.70 6.10 -4.21
N GLU A 59 -3.86 5.34 -5.29
CA GLU A 59 -4.80 4.23 -5.31
C GLU A 59 -4.10 2.98 -4.80
N LYS A 60 -4.79 2.30 -3.87
CA LYS A 60 -4.28 1.14 -3.15
C LYS A 60 -5.37 0.07 -3.14
N LEU A 61 -5.03 -1.12 -3.63
CA LEU A 61 -5.87 -2.29 -3.62
C LEU A 61 -5.21 -3.37 -2.75
N ILE A 62 -5.89 -3.79 -1.69
CA ILE A 62 -5.44 -4.94 -0.88
C ILE A 62 -6.36 -6.11 -1.20
N PHE A 63 -5.77 -7.27 -1.46
CA PHE A 63 -6.51 -8.52 -1.64
C PHE A 63 -5.77 -9.69 -0.98
N LYS A 64 -6.52 -10.76 -0.73
CA LYS A 64 -5.98 -12.00 -0.22
C LYS A 64 -6.07 -13.06 -1.30
N THR A 65 -5.00 -13.81 -1.51
CA THR A 65 -5.04 -14.98 -2.39
C THR A 65 -5.69 -16.14 -1.63
N GLU A 66 -6.76 -16.71 -2.17
CA GLU A 66 -7.44 -17.88 -1.59
C GLU A 66 -6.59 -19.17 -1.72
N SER A 67 -6.95 -20.21 -0.99
CA SER A 67 -6.19 -21.47 -0.92
C SER A 67 -6.23 -22.26 -2.25
N LEU A 68 -5.15 -23.00 -2.50
CA LEU A 68 -4.85 -23.85 -3.67
C LEU A 68 -5.93 -24.87 -4.10
N GLU A 69 -7.03 -25.02 -3.36
CA GLU A 69 -8.09 -25.99 -3.68
C GLU A 69 -9.00 -25.54 -4.84
N GLU A 70 -9.06 -24.24 -5.14
CA GLU A 70 -9.71 -23.71 -6.35
C GLU A 70 -8.78 -23.63 -7.58
N VAL A 71 -7.48 -23.90 -7.38
CA VAL A 71 -6.42 -23.82 -8.41
C VAL A 71 -6.33 -25.10 -9.26
N ASN A 72 -7.21 -26.07 -9.04
CA ASN A 72 -7.35 -27.23 -9.95
C ASN A 72 -7.90 -26.86 -11.33
N ASN A 73 -8.41 -25.63 -11.53
CA ASN A 73 -8.61 -25.06 -12.85
C ASN A 73 -7.37 -24.24 -13.24
N LYS A 74 -6.49 -24.84 -14.05
CA LYS A 74 -5.22 -24.28 -14.55
C LYS A 74 -5.31 -22.94 -15.30
N ASP A 75 -6.52 -22.41 -15.50
CA ASP A 75 -6.79 -21.18 -16.26
C ASP A 75 -7.19 -19.98 -15.37
N ASP A 76 -7.31 -20.16 -14.04
CA ASP A 76 -7.77 -19.08 -13.15
C ASP A 76 -6.66 -18.09 -12.77
N GLY A 77 -6.29 -17.24 -13.72
CA GLY A 77 -5.35 -16.14 -13.51
C GLY A 77 -5.97 -14.98 -12.71
N LEU A 78 -5.19 -14.40 -11.80
CA LEU A 78 -5.54 -13.15 -11.12
C LEU A 78 -5.06 -11.96 -11.97
N TYR A 79 -5.91 -10.97 -12.16
CA TYR A 79 -5.59 -9.77 -12.92
C TYR A 79 -5.97 -8.51 -12.16
N VAL A 80 -5.25 -7.43 -12.45
CA VAL A 80 -5.56 -6.08 -11.98
C VAL A 80 -5.87 -5.22 -13.18
N LEU A 81 -7.11 -4.73 -13.24
CA LEU A 81 -7.51 -3.71 -14.19
C LEU A 81 -7.21 -2.35 -13.59
N VAL A 82 -6.39 -1.60 -14.32
CA VAL A 82 -6.05 -0.20 -14.02
C VAL A 82 -6.83 0.66 -14.99
N THR A 83 -7.67 1.56 -14.50
CA THR A 83 -8.29 2.60 -15.33
C THR A 83 -7.81 3.97 -14.94
N VAL A 84 -7.79 4.89 -15.89
CA VAL A 84 -7.49 6.32 -15.68
C VAL A 84 -8.58 7.17 -16.28
N GLU A 85 -9.00 8.14 -15.49
CA GLU A 85 -9.87 9.24 -15.87
C GLU A 85 -9.15 10.56 -15.59
N SER A 86 -9.38 11.57 -16.42
CA SER A 86 -8.89 12.92 -16.17
C SER A 86 -9.70 13.56 -15.05
N GLU A 87 -9.04 14.07 -14.01
CA GLU A 87 -9.70 14.88 -12.99
C GLU A 87 -9.50 16.36 -13.31
N GLY A 88 -10.52 17.19 -13.17
CA GLY A 88 -10.42 18.64 -13.33
C GLY A 88 -10.42 19.17 -14.77
N ILE A 89 -10.35 20.50 -14.88
CA ILE A 89 -10.37 21.25 -16.14
C ILE A 89 -9.11 22.10 -16.19
N VAL A 90 -8.38 22.10 -17.31
CA VAL A 90 -7.19 22.95 -17.45
C VAL A 90 -7.60 24.44 -17.42
N ALA A 91 -7.09 25.17 -16.44
CA ALA A 91 -7.37 26.59 -16.25
C ALA A 91 -6.78 27.50 -17.34
N ILE A 92 -5.84 27.00 -18.15
CA ILE A 92 -5.16 27.77 -19.20
C ILE A 92 -5.86 27.53 -20.55
N PRO A 93 -6.59 28.51 -21.09
CA PRO A 93 -7.20 28.39 -22.41
C PRO A 93 -6.12 28.19 -23.48
N ASN A 94 -6.38 27.32 -24.47
CA ASN A 94 -5.49 26.94 -25.59
C ASN A 94 -4.24 26.08 -25.24
N PHE A 95 -4.05 25.65 -23.99
CA PHE A 95 -3.01 24.68 -23.69
C PHE A 95 -3.50 23.25 -23.97
N LYS A 96 -2.76 22.48 -24.78
CA LYS A 96 -3.09 21.07 -25.02
C LYS A 96 -2.91 20.28 -23.73
N GLU A 97 -3.98 19.69 -23.23
CA GLU A 97 -3.92 18.69 -22.16
C GLU A 97 -2.95 17.55 -22.55
N ARG A 98 -2.25 17.01 -21.54
CA ARG A 98 -1.38 15.86 -21.77
C ARG A 98 -2.23 14.67 -22.20
N SER A 99 -1.94 14.11 -23.37
CA SER A 99 -2.68 12.95 -23.88
C SER A 99 -2.32 11.65 -23.16
N PHE A 100 -1.15 11.57 -22.53
CA PHE A 100 -0.66 10.37 -21.86
C PHE A 100 -0.14 10.65 -20.45
N ILE A 101 -0.33 9.67 -19.58
CA ILE A 101 0.23 9.62 -18.23
C ILE A 101 1.21 8.46 -18.07
N ILE A 102 2.29 8.73 -17.34
CA ILE A 102 3.27 7.76 -16.88
C ILE A 102 2.99 7.50 -15.39
N TYR A 103 2.96 6.24 -15.02
CA TYR A 103 2.76 5.79 -13.64
C TYR A 103 3.64 4.58 -13.36
N ASN A 104 3.91 4.36 -12.09
CA ASN A 104 4.51 3.14 -11.58
C ASN A 104 3.42 2.29 -10.92
N ILE A 105 3.49 0.97 -11.09
CA ILE A 105 2.61 0.00 -10.45
C ILE A 105 3.48 -1.05 -9.76
N VAL A 106 3.17 -1.33 -8.50
CA VAL A 106 3.92 -2.30 -7.70
C VAL A 106 2.92 -3.21 -6.99
N CYS A 107 3.25 -4.50 -6.92
CA CYS A 107 2.54 -5.51 -6.13
C CYS A 107 3.51 -6.01 -5.03
N GLU A 108 3.11 -5.89 -3.76
CA GLU A 108 3.91 -6.30 -2.62
C GLU A 108 3.17 -7.33 -1.77
N GLU A 109 3.89 -8.31 -1.23
CA GLU A 109 3.36 -9.21 -0.21
C GLU A 109 3.28 -8.50 1.16
N GLN A 110 2.17 -8.72 1.85
CA GLN A 110 1.84 -8.11 3.13
C GLN A 110 1.66 -9.19 4.19
N LEU A 111 2.24 -8.96 5.36
CA LEU A 111 2.11 -9.83 6.53
C LEU A 111 1.55 -9.02 7.69
N LEU A 112 0.40 -9.44 8.23
CA LEU A 112 -0.32 -8.72 9.31
C LEU A 112 -0.61 -7.24 9.00
N GLY A 113 -0.89 -6.91 7.74
CA GLY A 113 -1.13 -5.52 7.34
C GLY A 113 0.15 -4.67 7.19
N ILE A 114 1.35 -5.27 7.29
CA ILE A 114 2.63 -4.59 7.13
C ILE A 114 3.35 -5.16 5.90
N SER A 115 3.92 -4.29 5.06
CA SER A 115 4.74 -4.72 3.92
C SER A 115 5.96 -5.51 4.40
N TYR A 116 6.30 -6.61 3.73
CA TYR A 116 7.38 -7.50 4.16
C TYR A 116 8.71 -6.76 4.37
N SER A 117 9.00 -5.76 3.53
CA SER A 117 10.20 -4.92 3.60
C SER A 117 10.34 -4.12 4.90
N CYS A 118 9.25 -3.93 5.66
CA CYS A 118 9.23 -3.12 6.89
C CYS A 118 9.42 -3.92 8.18
N TRP A 119 9.48 -5.26 8.13
CA TRP A 119 9.66 -6.11 9.32
C TRP A 119 10.93 -5.85 10.14
N PRO A 120 12.08 -5.51 9.55
CA PRO A 120 13.26 -5.15 10.32
C PRO A 120 13.03 -3.97 11.28
N VAL A 121 12.18 -3.01 10.89
CA VAL A 121 11.82 -1.85 11.73
C VAL A 121 10.97 -2.31 12.92
N VAL A 122 10.03 -3.23 12.70
CA VAL A 122 9.19 -3.79 13.77
C VAL A 122 10.08 -4.49 14.81
N VAL A 123 11.05 -5.30 14.36
CA VAL A 123 12.01 -5.97 15.24
C VAL A 123 12.81 -4.96 16.07
N LEU A 124 13.30 -3.89 15.44
CA LEU A 124 14.04 -2.82 16.12
C LEU A 124 13.19 -2.14 17.21
N VAL A 125 11.94 -1.82 16.91
CA VAL A 125 11.01 -1.19 17.88
C VAL A 125 10.79 -2.10 19.09
N VAL A 126 10.55 -3.40 18.86
CA VAL A 126 10.39 -4.38 19.95
C VAL A 126 11.66 -4.45 20.81
N LEU A 127 12.84 -4.47 20.19
CA LEU A 127 14.11 -4.47 20.90
C LEU A 127 14.26 -3.21 21.77
N CYS A 128 13.95 -2.03 21.23
CA CYS A 128 13.97 -0.77 21.98
C CYS A 128 13.02 -0.80 23.19
N LEU A 129 11.81 -1.36 23.02
CA LEU A 129 10.85 -1.51 24.12
C LEU A 129 11.37 -2.47 25.21
N VAL A 130 11.98 -3.59 24.82
CA VAL A 130 12.59 -4.53 25.76
C VAL A 130 13.72 -3.87 26.55
N VAL A 131 14.62 -3.15 25.88
CA VAL A 131 15.69 -2.39 26.55
C VAL A 131 15.11 -1.34 27.49
N ALA A 132 14.11 -0.57 27.05
CA ALA A 132 13.48 0.46 27.88
C ALA A 132 12.80 -0.11 29.13
N LEU A 133 12.30 -1.35 29.09
CA LEU A 133 11.71 -2.03 30.25
C LEU A 133 12.77 -2.65 31.18
N ILE A 134 13.91 -3.03 30.63
CA ILE A 134 15.01 -3.67 31.36
C ILE A 134 15.93 -2.64 32.01
N LEU A 135 16.27 -1.56 31.30
CA LEU A 135 17.19 -0.51 31.75
C LEU A 135 16.83 0.07 33.14
N PRO A 136 15.56 0.34 33.48
CA PRO A 136 15.17 0.81 34.80
C PRO A 136 15.42 -0.21 35.93
N ARG A 137 15.48 -1.50 35.61
CA ARG A 137 15.76 -2.57 36.58
C ARG A 137 17.25 -2.70 36.89
N PHE A 138 18.10 -2.35 35.93
CA PHE A 138 19.56 -2.38 36.06
C PHE A 138 20.15 -1.04 36.49
N LEU A 139 19.40 0.07 36.37
CA LEU A 139 19.79 1.35 36.93
C LEU A 139 19.57 1.30 38.45
N PRO A 140 20.65 1.30 39.24
CA PRO A 140 20.53 1.33 40.69
C PRO A 140 19.89 2.64 41.14
N SER A 141 19.02 2.56 42.13
CA SER A 141 18.28 3.67 42.75
C SER A 141 19.17 4.77 43.37
N TYR A 142 20.51 4.67 43.27
CA TYR A 142 21.44 5.70 43.73
C TYR A 142 21.59 6.90 42.79
N LEU A 143 21.19 6.81 41.50
CA LEU A 143 21.10 8.00 40.62
C LEU A 143 19.80 8.79 40.81
N LEU A 144 18.88 8.25 41.61
CA LEU A 144 17.66 8.90 42.10
C LEU A 144 17.88 9.55 43.49
N ILE A 145 19.11 9.98 43.82
CA ILE A 145 19.42 10.76 45.03
C ILE A 145 19.33 12.25 44.67
N LYS A 146 18.22 12.89 45.04
CA LYS A 146 17.96 13.66 46.27
C LYS A 146 18.38 15.13 46.10
N ASP A 147 17.51 15.91 45.47
CA ASP A 147 17.49 17.36 45.64
C ASP A 147 16.36 17.71 46.62
N GLY A 148 16.69 17.57 47.90
CA GLY A 148 15.75 17.69 49.00
C GLY A 148 16.50 17.83 50.32
N ALA A 149 17.31 18.88 50.42
CA ALA A 149 17.80 19.47 51.68
C ALA A 149 18.76 20.64 51.40
N ARG A 150 18.22 21.81 51.03
CA ARG A 150 18.85 23.14 51.16
C ARG A 150 17.74 24.17 50.90
N ASP A 151 17.26 25.03 51.79
CA ASP A 151 17.69 25.53 53.09
C ASP A 151 16.44 25.75 53.96
N ARG A 152 16.59 25.59 55.28
CA ARG A 152 15.70 26.17 56.29
C ARG A 152 16.57 26.87 57.32
#